data_AF-A0A6S7KPL4-F1
#
_entry.id   AF-A0A6S7KPL4-F1
#
_cell.length_a   1.000
_cell.length_b   1.000
_cell.length_c   1.000
_cell.angle_alpha   90.00
_cell.angle_beta   90.00
_cell.angle_gamma   90.00
#
_symmetry.space_group_name_H-M   'P 1'
#
loop_
_entity.id
_entity.type
_entity.pdbx_description
1 polymer ?
#
loop_
_entity_poly.entity_id
_entity_poly.type
_entity_poly.pdbx_seq_one_letter_code
_entity_poly.pdbx_strand_id
1 'polypeptide(L)'
;MSNEIEIAEDKGLEIVDRTYVELKESWKNVESKHDMSVALIEDKDCEHEETWIEELQKSFGDAMEKEVSYVHSKAAAGKKAMDEERLQETTKKDQEKMEKMVQQMTIKRKTSEIVFQQLVEDVKPVLEMDCITAALKKAQEGLDAAVADCKEANDKYLELLDKDKADAEFIWMKNIQKEYNAITSRIAVGIAKEQEKLKKLESTSKSKELCNLRLEKLKMPTFDGDIRQYPATYEAILHMLEQSTLLRVRN
;
A
#
# COMPACT_ATOMS: atom_id res chain seq x y z
N MET A 1 -28.42 -14.54 9.92
CA MET A 1 -28.94 -15.83 10.38
C MET A 1 -27.89 -16.38 11.31
N SER A 2 -28.14 -16.26 12.61
CA SER A 2 -27.23 -16.69 13.68
C SER A 2 -27.19 -18.21 13.66
N ASN A 3 -26.01 -18.79 13.42
CA ASN A 3 -25.79 -20.20 13.68
C ASN A 3 -25.75 -20.37 15.19
N GLU A 4 -26.87 -20.79 15.76
CA GLU A 4 -26.91 -21.42 17.07
C GLU A 4 -26.09 -22.71 16.96
N ILE A 5 -24.86 -22.65 17.46
CA ILE A 5 -24.10 -23.86 17.79
C ILE A 5 -24.84 -24.43 19.00
N GLU A 6 -25.74 -25.35 18.72
CA GLU A 6 -26.33 -26.25 19.69
C GLU A 6 -25.16 -27.05 20.30
N ILE A 7 -24.65 -26.59 21.43
CA ILE A 7 -23.72 -27.36 22.27
C ILE A 7 -24.54 -28.57 22.68
N ALA A 8 -24.36 -29.68 21.97
CA ALA A 8 -25.00 -30.95 22.29
C ALA A 8 -24.78 -31.22 23.77
N GLU A 9 -25.87 -31.18 24.55
CA GLU A 9 -25.85 -31.41 25.99
C GLU A 9 -25.03 -32.68 26.26
N ASP A 10 -24.07 -32.57 27.18
CA ASP A 10 -23.10 -33.61 27.48
C ASP A 10 -23.69 -34.79 28.29
N LYS A 11 -24.84 -35.29 27.84
CA LYS A 11 -25.63 -36.36 28.47
C LYS A 11 -24.81 -37.63 28.64
N GLY A 12 -23.81 -37.86 27.79
CA GLY A 12 -22.96 -39.05 27.89
C GLY A 12 -22.07 -39.08 29.14
N LEU A 13 -21.54 -37.93 29.59
CA LEU A 13 -20.70 -37.87 30.80
C LEU A 13 -21.55 -38.04 32.05
N GLU A 14 -22.72 -37.37 32.08
CA GLU A 14 -23.69 -37.46 33.17
C GLU A 14 -24.26 -38.88 33.34
N ILE A 15 -24.59 -39.57 32.23
CA ILE A 15 -25.04 -40.97 32.26
C ILE A 15 -23.93 -41.88 32.80
N VAL A 16 -22.69 -41.70 32.32
CA VAL A 16 -21.54 -42.51 32.78
C VAL A 16 -21.31 -42.28 34.27
N ASP A 17 -21.23 -41.03 34.73
CA ASP A 17 -21.02 -40.68 36.14
C ASP A 17 -22.09 -41.30 37.05
N ARG A 18 -23.37 -41.12 36.71
CA ARG A 18 -24.49 -41.72 37.47
C ARG A 18 -24.38 -43.25 37.53
N THR A 19 -24.10 -43.89 36.39
CA THR A 19 -24.01 -45.35 36.32
C THR A 19 -22.86 -45.90 37.17
N TYR A 20 -21.72 -45.20 37.21
CA TYR A 20 -20.58 -45.62 38.03
C TYR A 20 -20.78 -45.33 39.53
N VAL A 21 -21.53 -44.28 39.90
CA VAL A 21 -21.97 -44.06 41.28
C VAL A 21 -22.83 -45.24 41.75
N GLU A 22 -23.84 -45.63 40.97
CA GLU A 22 -24.71 -46.77 41.28
C GLU A 22 -23.92 -48.09 41.36
N LEU A 23 -22.93 -48.29 40.49
CA LEU A 23 -22.05 -49.47 40.51
C LEU A 23 -21.18 -49.51 41.77
N LYS A 24 -20.59 -48.38 42.19
CA LYS A 24 -19.79 -48.28 43.43
C LYS A 24 -20.61 -48.59 44.68
N GLU A 25 -21.84 -48.09 44.73
CA GLU A 25 -22.77 -48.38 45.83
C GLU A 25 -23.16 -49.87 45.86
N SER A 26 -23.45 -50.44 44.68
CA SER A 26 -23.78 -51.86 44.55
C SER A 26 -22.63 -52.76 44.94
N TRP A 27 -21.39 -52.43 44.55
CA TRP A 27 -20.19 -53.16 44.94
C TRP A 27 -19.98 -53.16 46.46
N LYS A 28 -20.05 -51.99 47.12
CA LYS A 28 -19.94 -51.90 48.59
C LYS A 28 -20.96 -52.78 49.32
N ASN A 29 -22.18 -52.85 48.79
CA ASN A 29 -23.23 -53.69 49.37
C ASN A 29 -22.93 -55.19 49.19
N VAL A 30 -22.37 -55.59 48.05
CA VAL A 30 -21.96 -56.98 47.81
C VAL A 30 -20.77 -57.35 48.71
N GLU A 31 -19.74 -56.52 48.76
CA GLU A 31 -18.56 -56.69 49.62
C GLU A 31 -18.96 -56.83 51.10
N SER A 32 -19.78 -55.91 51.61
CA SER A 32 -20.26 -55.98 53.00
C SER A 32 -21.08 -57.24 53.30
N LYS A 33 -21.83 -57.78 52.34
CA LYS A 33 -22.60 -59.02 52.51
C LYS A 33 -21.71 -60.25 52.44
N HIS A 34 -20.70 -60.24 51.58
CA HIS A 34 -19.71 -61.30 51.48
C HIS A 34 -18.90 -61.40 52.78
N ASP A 35 -18.42 -60.29 53.32
CA ASP A 35 -17.73 -60.22 54.62
C ASP A 35 -18.56 -60.84 55.75
N MET A 36 -19.86 -60.54 55.78
CA MET A 36 -20.79 -61.11 56.75
C MET A 36 -21.02 -62.62 56.55
N SER A 37 -21.04 -63.07 55.30
CA SER A 37 -21.27 -64.47 54.95
C SER A 37 -20.06 -65.31 55.33
N VAL A 38 -18.86 -64.91 54.92
CA VAL A 38 -17.59 -65.59 55.22
C VAL A 38 -17.39 -65.79 56.73
N ALA A 39 -17.81 -64.82 57.56
CA ALA A 39 -17.72 -64.93 59.02
C ALA A 39 -18.59 -66.06 59.64
N LEU A 40 -19.50 -66.68 58.87
CA LEU A 40 -20.48 -67.65 59.34
C LEU A 40 -20.27 -69.08 58.80
N ILE A 41 -19.29 -69.30 57.91
CA ILE A 41 -19.08 -70.57 57.20
C ILE A 41 -17.78 -71.27 57.65
N GLU A 42 -17.70 -72.60 57.50
CA GLU A 42 -16.50 -73.40 57.84
C GLU A 42 -15.43 -73.30 56.75
N ASP A 43 -14.13 -73.40 57.13
CA ASP A 43 -12.96 -73.14 56.26
C ASP A 43 -12.99 -73.80 54.86
N LYS A 44 -13.63 -74.97 54.71
CA LYS A 44 -13.69 -75.68 53.42
C LYS A 44 -14.70 -75.12 52.42
N ASP A 45 -15.75 -74.46 52.88
CA ASP A 45 -16.73 -73.79 52.02
C ASP A 45 -16.32 -72.33 51.72
N CYS A 46 -15.33 -71.82 52.45
CA CYS A 46 -14.77 -70.47 52.29
C CYS A 46 -14.02 -70.30 50.97
N GLU A 47 -13.24 -71.29 50.51
CA GLU A 47 -12.45 -71.21 49.27
C GLU A 47 -13.32 -70.99 48.01
N HIS A 48 -14.52 -71.59 47.97
CA HIS A 48 -15.45 -71.41 46.86
C HIS A 48 -16.08 -70.01 46.86
N GLU A 49 -16.41 -69.50 48.06
CA GLU A 49 -16.94 -68.14 48.26
C GLU A 49 -15.89 -67.05 47.99
N GLU A 50 -14.60 -67.34 48.18
CA GLU A 50 -13.50 -66.42 47.81
C GLU A 50 -13.31 -66.32 46.29
N THR A 51 -13.52 -67.42 45.55
CA THR A 51 -13.27 -67.44 44.10
C THR A 51 -14.19 -66.49 43.32
N TRP A 52 -15.50 -66.50 43.60
CA TRP A 52 -16.44 -65.67 42.83
C TRP A 52 -16.34 -64.18 43.20
N ILE A 53 -16.00 -63.85 44.45
CA ILE A 53 -15.82 -62.45 44.86
C ILE A 53 -14.55 -61.86 44.21
N GLU A 54 -13.49 -62.64 44.04
CA GLU A 54 -12.28 -62.24 43.32
C GLU A 54 -12.58 -61.97 41.83
N GLU A 55 -13.34 -62.84 41.17
CA GLU A 55 -13.79 -62.63 39.77
C GLU A 55 -14.66 -61.38 39.62
N LEU A 56 -15.55 -61.13 40.59
CA LEU A 56 -16.41 -59.96 40.60
C LEU A 56 -15.61 -58.68 40.90
N GLN A 57 -14.66 -58.73 41.83
CA GLN A 57 -13.74 -57.63 42.15
C GLN A 57 -12.90 -57.25 40.93
N LYS A 58 -12.39 -58.25 40.20
CA LYS A 58 -11.68 -58.02 38.94
C LYS A 58 -12.58 -57.32 37.92
N SER A 59 -13.80 -57.81 37.74
CA SER A 59 -14.78 -57.22 36.80
C SER A 59 -15.15 -55.78 37.18
N PHE A 60 -15.29 -55.50 38.48
CA PHE A 60 -15.51 -54.16 39.00
C PHE A 60 -14.29 -53.26 38.73
N GLY A 61 -13.07 -53.76 38.97
CA GLY A 61 -11.82 -53.06 38.65
C GLY A 61 -11.71 -52.70 37.17
N ASP A 62 -12.01 -53.65 36.27
CA ASP A 62 -12.01 -53.42 34.82
C ASP A 62 -13.05 -52.37 34.40
N ALA A 63 -14.21 -52.31 35.07
CA ALA A 63 -15.22 -51.28 34.84
C ALA A 63 -14.69 -49.90 35.30
N MET A 64 -14.11 -49.82 36.49
CA MET A 64 -13.52 -48.58 37.02
C MET A 64 -12.42 -48.02 36.12
N GLU A 65 -11.57 -48.87 35.56
CA GLU A 65 -10.54 -48.45 34.59
C GLU A 65 -11.18 -47.88 33.31
N LYS A 66 -12.29 -48.47 32.83
CA LYS A 66 -13.04 -47.96 31.68
C LYS A 66 -13.68 -46.60 31.96
N GLU A 67 -14.22 -46.36 33.16
CA GLU A 67 -14.71 -45.03 33.59
C GLU A 67 -13.62 -43.98 33.44
N VAL A 68 -12.48 -44.24 34.08
CA VAL A 68 -11.34 -43.33 34.11
C VAL A 68 -10.85 -43.05 32.69
N SER A 69 -10.70 -44.09 31.87
CA SER A 69 -10.28 -43.98 30.47
C SER A 69 -11.26 -43.14 29.64
N TYR A 70 -12.57 -43.35 29.80
CA TYR A 70 -13.61 -42.59 29.10
C TYR A 70 -13.55 -41.10 29.47
N VAL A 71 -13.48 -40.77 30.76
CA VAL A 71 -13.41 -39.38 31.24
C VAL A 71 -12.16 -38.68 30.72
N HIS A 72 -11.00 -39.33 30.79
CA HIS A 72 -9.74 -38.78 30.28
C HIS A 72 -9.77 -38.57 28.77
N SER A 73 -10.25 -39.57 28.02
CA SER A 73 -10.37 -39.50 26.55
C SER A 73 -11.27 -38.35 26.14
N LYS A 74 -12.40 -38.18 26.82
CA LYS A 74 -13.36 -37.12 26.54
C LYS A 74 -12.83 -35.73 26.87
N ALA A 75 -12.16 -35.58 28.02
CA ALA A 75 -11.50 -34.33 28.38
C ALA A 75 -10.39 -33.96 27.36
N ALA A 76 -9.61 -34.95 26.93
CA ALA A 76 -8.57 -34.75 25.91
C ALA A 76 -9.16 -34.36 24.55
N ALA A 77 -10.24 -35.01 24.12
CA ALA A 77 -10.96 -34.67 22.89
C ALA A 77 -11.53 -33.25 22.93
N GLY A 78 -12.16 -32.86 24.05
CA GLY A 78 -12.69 -31.50 24.23
C GLY A 78 -11.59 -30.44 24.19
N LYS A 79 -10.46 -30.68 24.86
CA LYS A 79 -9.30 -29.78 24.82
C LYS A 79 -8.75 -29.63 23.40
N LYS A 80 -8.61 -30.75 22.68
CA LYS A 80 -8.13 -30.76 21.29
C LYS A 80 -9.05 -29.98 20.36
N ALA A 81 -10.37 -30.16 20.47
CA ALA A 81 -11.35 -29.42 19.67
C ALA A 81 -11.27 -27.91 19.91
N MET A 82 -11.16 -27.49 21.18
CA MET A 82 -11.02 -26.09 21.54
C MET A 82 -9.69 -25.48 21.03
N ASP A 83 -8.59 -26.24 21.12
CA ASP A 83 -7.30 -25.79 20.60
C ASP A 83 -7.32 -25.68 19.05
N GLU A 84 -7.99 -26.59 18.35
CA GLU A 84 -8.21 -26.55 16.89
C GLU A 84 -9.07 -25.36 16.48
N GLU A 85 -10.17 -25.08 17.19
CA GLU A 85 -11.04 -23.93 16.95
C GLU A 85 -10.26 -22.61 17.13
N ARG A 86 -9.49 -22.48 18.22
CA ARG A 86 -8.62 -21.32 18.44
C ARG A 86 -7.59 -21.16 17.33
N LEU A 87 -6.98 -22.25 16.87
CA LEU A 87 -6.03 -22.20 15.77
C LEU A 87 -6.71 -21.75 14.46
N GLN A 88 -7.91 -22.24 14.19
CA GLN A 88 -8.69 -21.83 13.02
C GLN A 88 -9.07 -20.35 13.09
N GLU A 89 -9.48 -19.84 14.26
CA GLU A 89 -9.83 -18.43 14.45
C GLU A 89 -8.61 -17.52 14.26
N THR A 90 -7.45 -17.88 14.83
CA THR A 90 -6.20 -17.12 14.65
C THR A 90 -5.76 -17.11 13.19
N THR A 91 -5.79 -18.25 12.52
CA THR A 91 -5.47 -18.37 11.08
C THR A 91 -6.39 -17.50 10.23
N LYS A 92 -7.71 -17.53 10.51
CA LYS A 92 -8.69 -16.70 9.81
C LYS A 92 -8.41 -15.21 10.01
N LYS A 93 -8.12 -14.80 11.24
CA LYS A 93 -7.80 -13.40 11.56
C LYS A 93 -6.53 -12.91 10.87
N ASP A 94 -5.49 -13.75 10.80
CA ASP A 94 -4.25 -13.45 10.09
C ASP A 94 -4.47 -13.35 8.58
N GLN A 95 -5.30 -14.24 8.01
CA GLN A 95 -5.71 -14.17 6.62
C GLN A 95 -6.48 -12.87 6.31
N GLU A 96 -7.47 -12.51 7.13
CA GLU A 96 -8.22 -11.25 6.96
C GLU A 96 -7.31 -10.01 7.05
N LYS A 97 -6.30 -10.04 7.92
CA LYS A 97 -5.31 -8.97 8.06
C LYS A 97 -4.44 -8.87 6.81
N MET A 98 -3.99 -10.00 6.28
CA MET A 98 -3.19 -10.07 5.05
C MET A 98 -4.01 -9.57 3.85
N GLU A 99 -5.26 -10.00 3.71
CA GLU A 99 -6.18 -9.55 2.64
C GLU A 99 -6.39 -8.03 2.68
N LYS A 100 -6.61 -7.45 3.87
CA LYS A 100 -6.70 -5.99 4.03
C LYS A 100 -5.42 -5.28 3.61
N MET A 101 -4.26 -5.84 3.95
CA MET A 101 -2.96 -5.26 3.59
C MET A 101 -2.76 -5.28 2.07
N VAL A 102 -3.04 -6.41 1.42
CA VAL A 102 -2.99 -6.56 -0.04
C VAL A 102 -3.92 -5.55 -0.71
N GLN A 103 -5.17 -5.41 -0.26
CA GLN A 103 -6.11 -4.43 -0.80
C GLN A 103 -5.60 -2.99 -0.67
N GLN A 104 -5.05 -2.62 0.49
CA GLN A 104 -4.48 -1.29 0.70
C GLN A 104 -3.31 -1.01 -0.24
N MET A 105 -2.42 -1.98 -0.46
CA MET A 105 -1.29 -1.83 -1.38
C MET A 105 -1.77 -1.73 -2.83
N THR A 106 -2.74 -2.55 -3.25
CA THR A 106 -3.36 -2.46 -4.57
C THR A 106 -3.96 -1.08 -4.83
N ILE A 107 -4.66 -0.51 -3.84
CA ILE A 107 -5.22 0.85 -3.94
C ILE A 107 -4.09 1.87 -4.11
N LYS A 108 -3.06 1.85 -3.25
CA LYS A 108 -1.92 2.79 -3.35
C LYS A 108 -1.23 2.70 -4.71
N ARG A 109 -0.95 1.49 -5.18
CA ARG A 109 -0.36 1.22 -6.49
C ARG A 109 -1.19 1.85 -7.61
N LYS A 110 -2.51 1.64 -7.59
CA LYS A 110 -3.43 2.18 -8.59
C LYS A 110 -3.58 3.70 -8.51
N THR A 111 -3.53 4.27 -7.30
CA THR A 111 -3.54 5.71 -7.10
C THR A 111 -2.28 6.35 -7.67
N SER A 112 -1.09 5.81 -7.38
CA SER A 112 0.17 6.31 -7.95
C SER A 112 0.17 6.21 -9.47
N GLU A 113 -0.36 5.11 -10.03
CA GLU A 113 -0.53 4.94 -11.49
C GLU A 113 -1.38 6.04 -12.11
N ILE A 114 -2.54 6.34 -11.52
CA ILE A 114 -3.45 7.38 -12.02
C ILE A 114 -2.79 8.75 -11.96
N VAL A 115 -2.08 9.07 -10.87
CA VAL A 115 -1.35 10.33 -10.73
C VAL A 115 -0.27 10.46 -11.79
N PHE A 116 0.52 9.40 -12.01
CA PHE A 116 1.51 9.36 -13.07
C PHE A 116 0.90 9.59 -14.45
N GLN A 117 -0.18 8.86 -14.79
CA GLN A 117 -0.86 8.99 -16.07
C GLN A 117 -1.44 10.40 -16.26
N GLN A 118 -2.02 11.00 -15.22
CA GLN A 118 -2.53 12.36 -15.30
C GLN A 118 -1.40 13.37 -15.58
N LEU A 119 -0.28 13.27 -14.89
CA LEU A 119 0.88 14.13 -15.15
C LEU A 119 1.40 13.95 -16.57
N VAL A 120 1.46 12.70 -17.05
CA VAL A 120 1.81 12.38 -18.43
C VAL A 120 0.90 13.11 -19.43
N GLU A 121 -0.42 13.10 -19.21
CA GLU A 121 -1.37 13.82 -20.05
C GLU A 121 -1.19 15.35 -19.95
N ASP A 122 -0.98 15.88 -18.74
CA ASP A 122 -0.81 17.31 -18.49
C ASP A 122 0.45 17.88 -19.15
N VAL A 123 1.50 17.06 -19.32
CA VAL A 123 2.75 17.49 -20.00
C VAL A 123 2.58 17.61 -21.51
N LYS A 124 1.70 16.81 -22.13
CA LYS A 124 1.52 16.81 -23.60
C LYS A 124 1.24 18.20 -24.19
N PRO A 125 0.28 19.00 -23.70
CA PRO A 125 0.05 20.34 -24.24
C PRO A 125 1.22 21.29 -23.97
N VAL A 126 1.92 21.15 -22.83
CA VAL A 126 3.09 21.99 -22.50
C VAL A 126 4.23 21.77 -23.49
N LEU A 127 4.39 20.54 -24.00
CA LEU A 127 5.37 20.20 -25.04
C LEU A 127 5.07 20.86 -26.39
N GLU A 128 3.83 21.29 -26.63
CA GLU A 128 3.39 21.92 -27.88
C GLU A 128 3.49 23.45 -27.83
N MET A 129 3.69 24.04 -26.65
CA MET A 129 3.83 25.48 -26.47
C MET A 129 5.28 25.93 -26.69
N ASP A 130 5.47 26.97 -27.50
CA ASP A 130 6.75 27.68 -27.59
C ASP A 130 7.03 28.41 -26.26
N CYS A 131 8.31 28.55 -25.89
CA CYS A 131 8.86 29.41 -24.80
C CYS A 131 8.60 29.05 -23.32
N ILE A 132 8.37 27.78 -22.95
CA ILE A 132 8.08 27.40 -21.53
C ILE A 132 9.10 26.44 -20.89
N THR A 133 10.41 26.77 -20.93
CA THR A 133 11.47 25.96 -20.30
C THR A 133 11.24 25.71 -18.81
N ALA A 134 10.74 26.70 -18.07
CA ALA A 134 10.50 26.58 -16.63
C ALA A 134 9.35 25.60 -16.31
N ALA A 135 8.25 25.63 -17.07
CA ALA A 135 7.15 24.68 -16.86
C ALA A 135 7.54 23.26 -17.28
N LEU A 136 8.31 23.11 -18.35
CA LEU A 136 8.84 21.80 -18.76
C LEU A 136 9.76 21.17 -17.70
N LYS A 137 10.61 21.96 -17.03
CA LYS A 137 11.41 21.48 -15.90
C LYS A 137 10.55 21.09 -14.71
N LYS A 138 9.57 21.92 -14.35
CA LYS A 138 8.64 21.62 -13.25
C LYS A 138 7.80 20.36 -13.53
N ALA A 139 7.38 20.18 -14.78
CA ALA A 139 6.70 18.98 -15.25
C ALA A 139 7.59 17.73 -15.12
N GLN A 140 8.87 17.85 -15.49
CA GLN A 140 9.85 16.77 -15.35
C GLN A 140 10.04 16.39 -13.87
N GLU A 141 10.22 17.35 -12.98
CA GLU A 141 10.33 17.10 -11.53
C GLU A 141 9.09 16.38 -10.97
N GLY A 142 7.89 16.77 -11.42
CA GLY A 142 6.64 16.10 -11.05
C GLY A 142 6.57 14.65 -11.54
N LEU A 143 7.01 14.39 -12.78
CA LEU A 143 7.08 13.04 -13.34
C LEU A 143 8.11 12.16 -12.61
N ASP A 144 9.27 12.73 -12.25
CA ASP A 144 10.32 12.05 -11.49
C ASP A 144 9.78 11.57 -10.13
N ALA A 145 9.06 12.45 -9.42
CA ALA A 145 8.41 12.12 -8.16
C ALA A 145 7.34 11.04 -8.34
N ALA A 146 6.46 11.17 -9.34
CA ALA A 146 5.39 10.19 -9.56
C ALA A 146 5.90 8.79 -9.93
N VAL A 147 7.00 8.68 -10.68
CA VAL A 147 7.64 7.38 -10.97
C VAL A 147 8.30 6.80 -9.72
N ALA A 148 8.88 7.63 -8.85
CA ALA A 148 9.39 7.18 -7.57
C ALA A 148 8.26 6.61 -6.69
N ASP A 149 7.11 7.29 -6.62
CA ASP A 149 5.94 6.83 -5.89
C ASP A 149 5.39 5.50 -6.46
N CYS A 150 5.36 5.35 -7.78
CA CYS A 150 4.99 4.09 -8.44
C CYS A 150 5.95 2.95 -8.05
N LYS A 151 7.26 3.21 -8.02
CA LYS A 151 8.29 2.23 -7.62
C LYS A 151 8.12 1.81 -6.17
N GLU A 152 8.01 2.77 -5.26
CA GLU A 152 7.83 2.48 -3.84
C GLU A 152 6.55 1.69 -3.58
N ALA A 153 5.45 2.04 -4.25
CA ALA A 153 4.19 1.30 -4.14
C ALA A 153 4.31 -0.14 -4.68
N ASN A 154 5.05 -0.33 -5.78
CA ASN A 154 5.29 -1.65 -6.36
C ASN A 154 6.15 -2.53 -5.49
N ASP A 155 7.26 -2.01 -4.95
CA ASP A 155 8.18 -2.76 -4.09
C ASP A 155 7.45 -3.28 -2.85
N LYS A 156 6.65 -2.41 -2.21
CA LYS A 156 5.78 -2.76 -1.09
C LYS A 156 4.71 -3.79 -1.43
N TYR A 157 4.22 -3.79 -2.67
CA TYR A 157 3.24 -4.79 -3.12
C TYR A 157 3.90 -6.13 -3.42
N LEU A 158 5.10 -6.13 -4.02
CA LEU A 158 5.88 -7.33 -4.30
C LEU A 158 6.24 -8.12 -3.04
N GLU A 159 6.46 -7.46 -1.90
CA GLU A 159 6.67 -8.12 -0.60
C GLU A 159 5.52 -9.05 -0.18
N LEU A 160 4.32 -8.85 -0.74
CA LEU A 160 3.09 -9.59 -0.42
C LEU A 160 2.71 -10.63 -1.48
N LEU A 161 3.46 -10.71 -2.59
CA LEU A 161 3.10 -11.54 -3.73
C LEU A 161 3.92 -12.83 -3.82
N ASP A 162 3.23 -13.89 -4.27
CA ASP A 162 3.88 -15.12 -4.71
C ASP A 162 4.62 -14.89 -6.04
N LYS A 163 5.60 -15.74 -6.35
CA LYS A 163 6.45 -15.61 -7.55
C LYS A 163 5.68 -15.39 -8.85
N ASP A 164 4.60 -16.14 -9.08
CA ASP A 164 3.82 -16.05 -10.33
C ASP A 164 3.10 -14.70 -10.47
N LYS A 165 2.72 -14.07 -9.36
CA LYS A 165 2.09 -12.75 -9.35
C LYS A 165 3.11 -11.62 -9.49
N ALA A 166 4.36 -11.84 -9.07
CA ALA A 166 5.43 -10.86 -9.20
C ALA A 166 5.78 -10.55 -10.67
N ASP A 167 5.69 -11.54 -11.58
CA ASP A 167 5.96 -11.35 -13.01
C ASP A 167 5.04 -10.33 -13.67
N ALA A 168 3.75 -10.34 -13.32
CA ALA A 168 2.79 -9.36 -13.81
C ALA A 168 3.15 -7.93 -13.34
N GLU A 169 3.64 -7.78 -12.12
CA GLU A 169 4.05 -6.49 -11.57
C GLU A 169 5.36 -5.99 -12.18
N PHE A 170 6.30 -6.88 -12.53
CA PHE A 170 7.49 -6.49 -13.30
C PHE A 170 7.12 -5.94 -14.69
N ILE A 171 6.14 -6.56 -15.36
CA ILE A 171 5.62 -6.06 -16.64
C ILE A 171 4.96 -4.68 -16.45
N TRP A 172 4.16 -4.51 -15.41
CA TRP A 172 3.51 -3.25 -15.08
C TRP A 172 4.55 -2.13 -14.87
N MET A 173 5.55 -2.34 -14.00
CA MET A 173 6.61 -1.37 -13.73
C MET A 173 7.41 -1.03 -14.99
N LYS A 174 7.70 -2.02 -15.83
CA LYS A 174 8.40 -1.83 -17.10
C LYS A 174 7.63 -0.89 -18.04
N ASN A 175 6.30 -0.98 -18.06
CA ASN A 175 5.47 -0.10 -18.89
C ASN A 175 5.50 1.35 -18.38
N ILE A 176 5.35 1.56 -17.06
CA ILE A 176 5.48 2.90 -16.44
C ILE A 176 6.85 3.51 -16.78
N GLN A 177 7.93 2.77 -16.61
CA GLN A 177 9.29 3.24 -16.91
C GLN A 177 9.47 3.57 -18.40
N LYS A 178 8.86 2.78 -19.30
CA LYS A 178 8.90 3.03 -20.75
C LYS A 178 8.21 4.33 -21.12
N GLU A 179 7.02 4.59 -20.58
CA GLU A 179 6.27 5.82 -20.85
C GLU A 179 6.98 7.05 -20.30
N TYR A 180 7.46 6.97 -19.06
CA TYR A 180 8.26 8.02 -18.44
C TYR A 180 9.48 8.38 -19.30
N ASN A 181 10.27 7.38 -19.71
CA ASN A 181 11.46 7.61 -20.54
C ASN A 181 11.10 8.30 -21.87
N ALA A 182 9.96 7.93 -22.48
CA ALA A 182 9.51 8.54 -23.72
C ALA A 182 9.17 10.03 -23.54
N ILE A 183 8.48 10.40 -22.46
CA ILE A 183 8.06 11.78 -22.21
C ILE A 183 9.24 12.64 -21.75
N THR A 184 10.07 12.14 -20.84
CA THR A 184 11.27 12.87 -20.39
C THR A 184 12.24 13.14 -21.54
N SER A 185 12.34 12.21 -22.50
CA SER A 185 13.10 12.44 -23.75
C SER A 185 12.53 13.60 -24.57
N ARG A 186 11.20 13.70 -24.69
CA ARG A 186 10.53 14.81 -25.39
C ARG A 186 10.73 16.14 -24.67
N ILE A 187 10.64 16.15 -23.34
CA ILE A 187 10.92 17.32 -22.51
C ILE A 187 12.35 17.82 -22.74
N ALA A 188 13.33 16.92 -22.70
CA ALA A 188 14.73 17.27 -22.93
C ALA A 188 14.95 17.91 -24.31
N VAL A 189 14.33 17.38 -25.36
CA VAL A 189 14.37 17.96 -26.71
C VAL A 189 13.72 19.35 -26.73
N GLY A 190 12.57 19.53 -26.09
CA GLY A 190 11.89 20.83 -25.99
C GLY A 190 12.75 21.90 -25.31
N ILE A 191 13.37 21.56 -24.19
CA ILE A 191 14.30 22.43 -23.47
C ILE A 191 15.51 22.80 -24.33
N ALA A 192 16.12 21.82 -25.02
CA ALA A 192 17.29 22.05 -25.87
C ALA A 192 16.97 22.99 -27.05
N LYS A 193 15.82 22.80 -27.71
CA LYS A 193 15.35 23.67 -28.80
C LYS A 193 15.22 25.12 -28.34
N GLU A 194 14.64 25.34 -27.17
CA GLU A 194 14.46 26.69 -26.62
C GLU A 194 15.79 27.35 -26.27
N GLN A 195 16.72 26.60 -25.67
CA GLN A 195 18.07 27.09 -25.39
C GLN A 195 18.83 27.48 -26.67
N GLU A 196 18.66 26.72 -27.75
CA GLU A 196 19.25 27.05 -29.05
C GLU A 196 18.64 28.34 -29.65
N LYS A 197 17.32 28.52 -29.55
CA LYS A 197 16.64 29.76 -29.95
C LYS A 197 17.19 30.97 -29.20
N LEU A 198 17.33 30.87 -27.88
CA LEU A 198 17.89 31.95 -27.04
C LEU A 198 19.33 32.30 -27.44
N LYS A 199 20.20 31.30 -27.65
CA LYS A 199 21.58 31.51 -28.11
C LYS A 199 21.66 32.23 -29.47
N LYS A 200 20.76 31.89 -30.41
CA LYS A 200 20.67 32.58 -31.72
C LYS A 200 20.21 34.04 -31.58
N LEU A 201 19.29 34.32 -30.65
CA LEU A 201 18.84 35.67 -30.35
C LEU A 201 19.94 36.54 -29.72
N GLU A 202 20.72 35.97 -28.80
CA GLU A 202 21.86 36.64 -28.17
C GLU A 202 23.00 36.93 -29.17
N SER A 203 23.32 35.97 -30.05
CA SER A 203 24.36 36.19 -31.07
C SER A 203 23.93 37.21 -32.14
N THR A 204 22.65 37.26 -32.49
CA THR A 204 22.09 38.27 -33.40
C THR A 204 22.06 39.66 -32.74
N SER A 205 21.82 39.73 -31.42
CA SER A 205 21.85 41.00 -30.67
C SER A 205 23.27 41.54 -30.49
N LYS A 206 24.27 40.68 -30.29
CA LYS A 206 25.70 41.08 -30.29
C LYS A 206 26.19 41.53 -31.67
N SER A 207 25.62 41.03 -32.76
CA SER A 207 25.89 41.53 -34.12
C SER A 207 25.27 42.92 -34.37
N LYS A 208 24.13 43.23 -33.73
CA LYS A 208 23.49 44.56 -33.78
C LYS A 208 24.20 45.65 -32.96
N GLU A 209 25.15 45.31 -32.07
CA GLU A 209 26.04 46.30 -31.44
C GLU A 209 27.07 46.92 -32.41
N LEU A 210 27.14 46.46 -33.66
CA LEU A 210 27.88 47.12 -34.75
C LEU A 210 27.02 48.09 -35.58
N CYS A 211 25.80 48.40 -35.16
CA CYS A 211 25.13 49.61 -35.66
C CYS A 211 25.80 50.83 -35.02
N ASN A 212 26.82 51.36 -35.71
CA ASN A 212 27.53 52.61 -35.40
C ASN A 212 26.63 53.87 -35.52
N LEU A 213 25.37 53.81 -35.11
CA LEU A 213 24.51 54.99 -35.00
C LEU A 213 24.85 55.71 -33.71
N ARG A 214 25.87 56.57 -33.77
CA ARG A 214 26.07 57.61 -32.77
C ARG A 214 25.02 58.69 -33.02
N LEU A 215 24.05 58.82 -32.12
CA LEU A 215 23.20 60.00 -32.07
C LEU A 215 24.05 61.17 -31.57
N GLU A 216 24.55 62.00 -32.48
CA GLU A 216 25.08 63.30 -32.09
C GLU A 216 23.93 64.20 -31.65
N LYS A 217 24.05 64.79 -30.45
CA LYS A 217 23.12 65.83 -30.00
C LYS A 217 23.22 67.00 -30.97
N LEU A 218 22.15 67.25 -31.73
CA LEU A 218 22.01 68.52 -32.46
C LEU A 218 22.13 69.66 -31.43
N LYS A 219 23.14 70.51 -31.59
CA LYS A 219 23.25 71.75 -30.82
C LYS A 219 22.15 72.68 -31.32
N MET A 220 21.03 72.70 -30.61
CA MET A 220 19.98 73.68 -30.86
C MET A 220 20.52 75.08 -30.52
N PRO A 221 20.29 76.10 -31.36
CA PRO A 221 20.54 77.48 -30.97
C PRO A 221 19.68 77.80 -29.75
N THR A 222 20.30 78.13 -28.63
CA THR A 222 19.60 78.68 -27.47
C THR A 222 19.20 80.11 -27.80
N PHE A 223 17.89 80.39 -27.79
CA PHE A 223 17.35 81.73 -27.92
C PHE A 223 17.60 82.50 -26.62
N ASP A 224 18.46 83.53 -26.66
CA ASP A 224 18.86 84.31 -25.47
C ASP A 224 18.21 85.70 -25.37
N GLY A 225 17.31 86.05 -26.29
CA GLY A 225 16.28 87.06 -26.08
C GLY A 225 16.38 88.35 -26.91
N ASP A 226 15.42 88.50 -27.82
CA ASP A 226 14.52 89.67 -28.00
C ASP A 226 13.33 89.13 -28.82
N ILE A 227 12.09 89.31 -28.35
CA ILE A 227 10.88 88.79 -29.01
C ILE A 227 10.77 89.25 -30.47
N ARG A 228 11.37 90.40 -30.82
CA ARG A 228 11.39 90.90 -32.20
C ARG A 228 12.26 90.06 -33.16
N GLN A 229 13.17 89.24 -32.63
CA GLN A 229 14.02 88.32 -33.42
C GLN A 229 13.47 86.88 -33.47
N TYR A 230 12.33 86.64 -32.84
CA TYR A 230 11.69 85.33 -32.79
C TYR A 230 11.34 84.76 -34.18
N PRO A 231 10.82 85.54 -35.16
CA PRO A 231 10.51 85.02 -36.49
C PRO A 231 11.76 84.52 -37.25
N ALA A 232 12.88 85.23 -37.16
CA ALA A 232 14.12 84.84 -37.81
C ALA A 232 14.75 83.59 -37.16
N THR A 233 14.62 83.47 -35.83
CA THR A 233 15.09 82.28 -35.10
C THR A 233 14.24 81.05 -35.44
N TYR A 234 12.92 81.24 -35.60
CA TYR A 234 11.99 80.18 -36.02
C TYR A 234 12.29 79.68 -37.43
N GLU A 235 12.53 80.57 -38.40
CA GLU A 235 12.90 80.18 -39.76
C GLU A 235 14.26 79.46 -39.81
N ALA A 236 15.24 79.90 -39.02
CA ALA A 236 16.53 79.22 -38.94
C ALA A 236 16.41 77.79 -38.37
N ILE A 237 15.53 77.58 -37.39
CA ILE A 237 15.26 76.25 -36.81
C ILE A 237 14.51 75.36 -37.82
N LEU A 238 13.52 75.90 -38.52
CA LEU A 238 12.80 75.17 -39.57
C LEU A 238 13.73 74.74 -40.72
N HIS A 239 14.58 75.65 -41.20
CA HIS A 239 15.53 75.34 -42.27
C HIS A 239 16.56 74.28 -41.85
N MET A 240 17.02 74.28 -40.59
CA MET A 240 17.86 73.19 -40.07
C MET A 240 17.12 71.85 -39.98
N LEU A 241 15.84 71.85 -39.59
CA LEU A 241 15.02 70.63 -39.54
C LEU A 241 14.76 70.07 -40.95
N GLU A 242 14.50 70.92 -41.93
CA GLU A 242 14.35 70.53 -43.35
C GLU A 242 15.66 69.98 -43.95
N GLN A 243 16.81 70.59 -43.64
CA GLN A 243 18.10 70.05 -44.08
C GLN A 243 18.43 68.70 -43.42
N SER A 244 18.06 68.51 -42.14
CA SER A 244 18.25 67.25 -41.44
C SER A 244 17.34 66.11 -41.95
N THR A 245 16.17 66.45 -42.49
CA THR A 245 15.25 65.47 -43.10
C THR A 245 15.66 65.14 -44.54
N LEU A 246 16.22 66.09 -45.30
CA LEU A 246 16.78 65.84 -46.64
C LEU A 246 18.02 64.93 -46.62
N LEU A 247 18.80 64.90 -45.53
CA LEU A 247 19.93 63.98 -45.35
C LEU A 247 19.55 62.54 -44.95
N ARG A 248 18.24 62.24 -44.74
CA ARG A 248 17.76 60.86 -44.55
C ARG A 248 17.22 60.19 -45.81
N VAL A 249 17.23 60.87 -46.97
CA VAL A 249 16.87 60.29 -48.26
C VAL A 249 18.00 60.51 -49.26
N ARG A 250 19.10 59.80 -49.05
CA ARG A 250 20.05 59.46 -50.12
C ARG A 250 20.61 58.08 -49.78
N ASN A 251 20.39 57.15 -50.72
CA ASN A 251 20.69 55.71 -50.64
C ASN A 251 22.05 55.38 -50.02
#